data_AF-A0A0C5VHR6-F1
#
_entry.id   AF-A0A0C5VHR6-F1
#
_cell.length_a   1.000
_cell.length_b   1.000
_cell.length_c   1.000
_cell.angle_alpha   90.00
_cell.angle_beta   90.00
_cell.angle_gamma   90.00
#
_symmetry.space_group_name_H-M   'P 1'
#
loop_
_entity.id
_entity.type
_entity.pdbx_description
1 polymer ?
#
loop_
_entity_poly.entity_id
_entity_poly.type
_entity_poly.pdbx_seq_one_letter_code
_entity_poly.pdbx_strand_id
1 'polypeptide(L)'
;MVLPKLFGNRESPEFSALLSDIALHQFKIKLLINPNEDDHKLLVEKVNEIAQYVFSFQGMPTELNDELVALSQKILKREWERVKTIS
;
A
#
# COMPACT_ATOMS: atom_id res chain seq x y z
N MET A 1 8.41 16.43 7.83
CA MET A 1 7.12 17.16 7.74
C MET A 1 6.98 17.77 6.34
N VAL A 2 6.76 16.94 5.30
CA VAL A 2 6.80 17.35 3.87
C VAL A 2 5.42 17.26 3.19
N LEU A 3 4.53 16.43 3.72
CA LEU A 3 3.23 16.07 3.12
C LEU A 3 2.26 17.24 2.88
N PRO A 4 2.10 18.25 3.77
CA PRO A 4 1.14 19.33 3.54
C PRO A 4 1.47 20.21 2.33
N LYS A 5 2.76 20.32 1.97
CA LYS A 5 3.21 21.12 0.82
C LYS A 5 2.97 20.42 -0.52
N LEU A 6 3.01 19.09 -0.54
CA LEU A 6 2.82 18.27 -1.74
C LEU A 6 1.38 18.33 -2.24
N PHE A 7 0.40 18.28 -1.34
CA PHE A 7 -1.02 18.37 -1.72
C PHE A 7 -1.46 19.79 -2.15
N GLY A 8 -0.66 20.81 -1.83
CA GLY A 8 -0.91 22.20 -2.21
C GLY A 8 -0.45 22.56 -3.63
N ASN A 9 0.41 21.74 -4.26
CA ASN A 9 0.92 21.98 -5.60
C ASN A 9 0.91 20.70 -6.45
N ARG A 10 -0.23 20.45 -7.10
CA ARG A 10 -0.53 19.21 -7.85
C ARG A 10 0.34 18.99 -9.10
N GLU A 11 1.01 20.04 -9.56
CA GLU A 11 1.91 19.99 -10.72
C GLU A 11 3.39 19.90 -10.29
N SER A 12 3.66 19.78 -8.98
CA SER A 12 5.04 19.70 -8.52
C SER A 12 5.69 18.36 -8.94
N PRO A 13 6.98 18.38 -9.32
CA PRO A 13 7.72 17.15 -9.63
C PRO A 13 7.67 16.13 -8.50
N GLU A 14 7.67 16.58 -7.24
CA GLU A 14 7.61 15.73 -6.06
C GLU A 14 6.26 15.02 -5.92
N PHE A 15 5.17 15.69 -6.28
CA PHE A 15 3.84 15.07 -6.30
C PHE A 15 3.77 13.99 -7.38
N SER A 16 4.26 14.27 -8.58
CA SER A 16 4.34 13.28 -9.68
C SER A 16 5.21 12.07 -9.31
N ALA A 17 6.34 12.29 -8.64
CA ALA A 17 7.20 11.23 -8.12
C ALA A 17 6.47 10.37 -7.09
N LEU A 18 5.77 10.99 -6.12
CA LEU A 18 4.96 10.27 -5.13
C LEU A 18 3.90 9.37 -5.79
N LEU A 19 3.19 9.87 -6.80
CA LEU A 19 2.17 9.08 -7.50
C LEU A 19 2.80 7.89 -8.25
N SER A 20 3.95 8.11 -8.90
CA SER A 20 4.70 7.07 -9.59
C SER A 20 5.19 5.99 -8.62
N ASP A 21 5.69 6.40 -7.46
CA ASP A 21 6.12 5.49 -6.39
C ASP A 21 4.96 4.67 -5.85
N ILE A 22 3.80 5.29 -5.58
CA ILE A 22 2.59 4.57 -5.16
C ILE A 22 2.24 3.52 -6.21
N ALA A 23 2.10 3.91 -7.48
CA ALA A 23 1.77 2.98 -8.57
C ALA A 23 2.76 1.81 -8.65
N LEU A 24 4.06 2.09 -8.58
CA LEU A 24 5.12 1.06 -8.58
C LEU A 24 4.94 0.06 -7.43
N HIS A 25 4.67 0.54 -6.21
CA HIS A 25 4.45 -0.33 -5.06
C HIS A 25 3.17 -1.15 -5.20
N GLN A 26 2.09 -0.60 -5.75
CA GLN A 26 0.87 -1.36 -6.04
C GLN A 26 1.13 -2.52 -6.99
N PHE A 27 1.88 -2.28 -8.07
CA PHE A 27 2.24 -3.35 -9.02
C PHE A 27 3.12 -4.41 -8.39
N LYS A 28 4.13 -4.01 -7.61
CA LYS A 28 5.00 -4.95 -6.88
C LYS A 28 4.20 -5.84 -5.94
N ILE A 29 3.29 -5.26 -5.15
CA ILE A 29 2.45 -6.02 -4.22
C ILE A 29 1.60 -7.03 -5.01
N LYS A 30 0.91 -6.60 -6.07
CA LYS A 30 0.09 -7.50 -6.91
C LYS A 30 0.89 -8.67 -7.50
N LEU A 31 2.16 -8.46 -7.83
CA LEU A 31 3.05 -9.51 -8.38
C LEU A 31 3.57 -10.49 -7.32
N LEU A 32 3.76 -10.05 -6.08
CA LEU A 32 4.46 -10.81 -5.04
C LEU A 32 3.53 -11.58 -4.09
N ILE A 33 2.26 -11.20 -4.02
CA ILE A 33 1.28 -11.85 -3.14
C ILE A 33 0.71 -13.14 -3.75
N ASN A 34 0.06 -13.96 -2.92
CA ASN A 34 -0.73 -15.09 -3.40
C ASN A 34 -2.16 -14.66 -3.78
N PRO A 35 -2.55 -14.63 -5.07
CA PRO A 35 -3.88 -14.17 -5.48
C PRO A 35 -5.01 -15.14 -5.09
N ASN A 36 -4.70 -16.35 -4.64
CA ASN A 36 -5.69 -17.37 -4.28
C ASN A 36 -6.18 -17.26 -2.83
N GLU A 37 -5.58 -16.38 -2.03
CA GLU A 37 -5.89 -16.23 -0.61
C GLU A 37 -6.64 -14.91 -0.35
N ASP A 38 -7.71 -14.98 0.44
CA ASP A 38 -8.64 -13.85 0.58
C ASP A 38 -8.03 -12.65 1.31
N ASP A 39 -7.15 -12.86 2.28
CA ASP A 39 -6.47 -11.75 2.95
C ASP A 39 -5.39 -11.10 2.08
N HIS A 40 -4.76 -11.84 1.17
CA HIS A 40 -3.89 -11.27 0.14
C HIS A 40 -4.68 -10.42 -0.86
N LYS A 41 -5.89 -10.85 -1.26
CA LYS A 41 -6.81 -10.02 -2.07
C LYS A 41 -7.21 -8.75 -1.32
N LEU A 42 -7.59 -8.88 -0.05
CA LEU A 42 -7.92 -7.75 0.82
C LEU A 42 -6.74 -6.78 0.96
N LEU A 43 -5.50 -7.27 0.97
CA LEU A 43 -4.31 -6.42 1.00
C LEU A 43 -4.22 -5.55 -0.25
N VAL A 44 -4.50 -6.11 -1.43
CA VAL A 44 -4.56 -5.34 -2.69
C VAL A 44 -5.66 -4.30 -2.66
N GLU A 45 -6.83 -4.66 -2.16
CA GLU A 45 -7.97 -3.74 -2.04
C GLU A 45 -7.62 -2.55 -1.15
N LYS A 46 -7.05 -2.80 0.04
CA LYS A 46 -6.63 -1.74 0.97
C LYS A 46 -5.55 -0.83 0.39
N VAL A 47 -4.58 -1.41 -0.33
CA VAL A 47 -3.56 -0.65 -1.05
C VAL A 47 -4.17 0.22 -2.16
N ASN A 48 -5.20 -0.26 -2.85
CA ASN A 48 -5.93 0.53 -3.83
C ASN A 48 -6.76 1.65 -3.17
N GLU A 49 -7.42 1.37 -2.05
CA GLU A 49 -8.17 2.38 -1.27
C GLU A 49 -7.27 3.54 -0.84
N ILE A 50 -6.10 3.24 -0.27
CA ILE A 50 -5.13 4.28 0.13
C ILE A 50 -4.65 5.08 -1.06
N ALA A 51 -4.32 4.43 -2.19
CA ALA A 51 -3.90 5.13 -3.39
C ALA A 51 -5.00 6.08 -3.91
N GLN A 52 -6.25 5.62 -3.95
CA GLN A 52 -7.39 6.46 -4.34
C GLN A 52 -7.62 7.62 -3.37
N TYR A 53 -7.43 7.41 -2.07
CA TYR A 53 -7.51 8.47 -1.06
C TYR A 53 -6.44 9.55 -1.29
N VAL A 54 -5.20 9.13 -1.58
CA VAL A 54 -4.09 10.03 -1.90
C VAL A 54 -4.33 10.74 -3.24
N PHE A 55 -4.79 10.03 -4.28
CA PHE A 55 -5.13 10.61 -5.59
C PHE A 55 -6.31 11.58 -5.53
N SER A 56 -7.26 11.37 -4.61
CA SER A 56 -8.40 12.26 -4.37
C SER A 56 -8.06 13.45 -3.45
N PHE A 57 -6.79 13.62 -3.06
CA PHE A 57 -6.30 14.72 -2.23
C PHE A 57 -6.98 14.82 -0.86
N GLN A 58 -7.45 13.70 -0.32
CA GLN A 58 -8.09 13.67 1.00
C GLN A 58 -7.07 13.69 2.16
N GLY A 59 -5.77 13.80 1.84
CA GLY A 59 -4.67 13.89 2.80
C GLY A 59 -4.05 12.51 3.10
N MET A 60 -3.58 12.33 4.34
CA MET A 60 -3.06 11.05 4.83
C MET A 60 -4.17 10.23 5.47
N PRO A 61 -4.48 9.02 4.98
CA PRO A 61 -5.51 8.19 5.59
C PRO A 61 -4.91 7.36 6.73
N THR A 62 -4.71 7.96 7.89
CA THR A 62 -4.05 7.32 9.04
C THR A 62 -4.70 5.99 9.44
N GLU A 63 -6.04 5.95 9.46
CA GLU A 63 -6.79 4.73 9.81
C GLU A 63 -6.61 3.63 8.76
N LEU A 64 -6.69 3.97 7.45
CA LEU A 64 -6.46 2.98 6.38
C LEU A 64 -5.01 2.47 6.42
N ASN A 65 -4.07 3.32 6.78
CA ASN A 65 -2.66 2.94 6.92
C ASN A 65 -2.46 1.94 8.07
N ASP A 66 -3.09 2.15 9.23
CA ASP A 66 -2.98 1.23 10.37
C ASP A 66 -3.60 -0.14 10.04
N GLU A 67 -4.75 -0.15 9.35
CA GLU A 67 -5.36 -1.39 8.83
C GLU A 67 -4.44 -2.12 7.85
N LEU A 68 -3.83 -1.39 6.91
CA LEU A 68 -2.89 -1.95 5.94
C LEU A 68 -1.68 -2.58 6.63
N VAL A 69 -1.11 -1.91 7.64
CA VAL A 69 0.03 -2.41 8.42
C VAL A 69 -0.36 -3.68 9.16
N ALA A 70 -1.49 -3.68 9.85
CA ALA A 70 -1.97 -4.85 10.60
C ALA A 70 -2.19 -6.07 9.68
N LEU A 71 -2.81 -5.86 8.51
CA LEU A 71 -3.04 -6.91 7.52
C LEU A 71 -1.72 -7.44 6.94
N SER A 72 -0.79 -6.54 6.61
CA SER A 72 0.54 -6.90 6.08
C SER A 72 1.32 -7.76 7.08
N GLN A 73 1.31 -7.40 8.36
CA GLN A 73 1.98 -8.17 9.41
C GLN A 73 1.38 -9.57 9.59
N LYS A 74 0.05 -9.70 9.53
CA LYS A 74 -0.63 -10.99 9.59
C LYS A 74 -0.21 -11.90 8.44
N ILE A 75 -0.23 -11.39 7.20
CA ILE A 75 0.19 -12.13 6.01
C ILE A 75 1.64 -12.53 6.11
N LEU A 76 2.54 -11.58 6.43
CA LEU A 76 3.97 -11.83 6.54
C LEU A 76 4.27 -12.93 7.57
N LYS A 77 3.62 -12.91 8.73
CA LYS A 77 3.78 -13.95 9.76
C LYS A 77 3.39 -15.32 9.20
N ARG A 78 2.28 -15.43 8.49
CA ARG A 78 1.83 -16.71 7.90
C ARG A 78 2.81 -17.21 6.84
N GLU A 79 3.21 -16.36 5.91
CA GLU A 79 4.13 -16.75 4.84
C GLU A 79 5.50 -17.14 5.40
N TRP A 80 5.97 -16.47 6.46
CA TRP A 80 7.20 -16.84 7.16
C TRP A 80 7.11 -18.24 7.79
N GLU A 81 6.00 -18.58 8.44
CA GLU A 81 5.79 -19.93 8.97
C GLU A 81 5.84 -20.98 7.85
N ARG A 82 5.26 -20.70 6.67
CA ARG A 82 5.32 -21.62 5.53
C ARG A 82 6.75 -21.85 5.05
N VAL A 83 7.53 -20.78 4.89
CA VAL A 83 8.94 -20.90 4.45
C VAL A 83 9.74 -21.76 5.43
N LYS A 84 9.52 -21.59 6.74
CA LYS A 84 10.17 -22.42 7.77
C LYS A 84 9.79 -23.90 7.70
N THR A 85 8.60 -24.24 7.23
CA THR A 85 8.19 -25.65 7.07
C THR A 85 8.77 -26.32 5.83
N ILE A 86 9.24 -25.53 4.86
CA ILE A 86 9.84 -26.01 3.60
C ILE A 86 11.37 -26.04 3.69
N SER A 87 11.95 -25.34 4.68
CA SER A 87 13.40 -25.27 4.94
C SER A 87 13.84 -26.29 5.99
#